data_AF-A0A7C3M743-F1
#
_entry.id   AF-A0A7C3M743-F1
#
_cell.length_a   1.000
_cell.length_b   1.000
_cell.length_c   1.000
_cell.angle_alpha   90.00
_cell.angle_beta   90.00
_cell.angle_gamma   90.00
#
_symmetry.space_group_name_H-M   'P 1'
#
loop_
_entity.id
_entity.type
_entity.pdbx_description
1 polymer ?
#
loop_
_entity_poly.entity_id
_entity_poly.type
_entity_poly.pdbx_seq_one_letter_code
_entity_poly.pdbx_strand_id
1 'polypeptide(L)'
;MLNMEDKIKIFKALGNETRFKIFKNIFTGGYACSIDDTQPKDDIIAQATCVTSIAEHFDFALPTISRHLKELKDAKIITMT
;
A
#
# COMPACT_ATOMS: atom_id res chain seq x y z
N MET A 1 -11.57 -5.05 17.12
CA MET A 1 -11.05 -6.38 16.67
C MET A 1 -11.60 -6.66 15.28
N LEU A 2 -10.76 -7.08 14.33
CA LEU A 2 -11.23 -7.45 12.98
C LEU A 2 -12.05 -8.75 13.04
N ASN A 3 -13.14 -8.81 12.28
CA ASN A 3 -13.94 -10.04 12.16
C ASN A 3 -13.20 -11.08 11.29
N MET A 4 -13.71 -12.32 11.24
CA MET A 4 -13.06 -13.39 10.49
C MET A 4 -12.99 -13.11 8.99
N GLU A 5 -14.03 -12.49 8.42
CA GLU A 5 -14.08 -12.14 7.00
C GLU A 5 -13.03 -11.09 6.63
N ASP A 6 -12.87 -10.05 7.45
CA ASP A 6 -11.87 -9.01 7.28
C ASP A 6 -10.46 -9.60 7.34
N LYS A 7 -10.21 -10.50 8.30
CA LYS A 7 -8.92 -11.23 8.39
C LYS A 7 -8.65 -12.02 7.10
N ILE A 8 -9.63 -12.77 6.60
CA ILE A 8 -9.48 -13.56 5.37
C ILE A 8 -9.20 -12.63 4.17
N LYS A 9 -9.89 -11.48 4.07
CA LYS A 9 -9.65 -10.52 2.99
C LYS A 9 -8.24 -9.96 3.02
N ILE A 10 -7.72 -9.61 4.21
CA ILE A 10 -6.35 -9.14 4.39
C ILE A 10 -5.35 -10.22 3.95
N PHE A 11 -5.50 -11.46 4.42
CA PHE A 11 -4.58 -12.54 4.04
C PHE A 11 -4.65 -12.86 2.55
N LYS A 12 -5.83 -12.85 1.93
CA LYS A 12 -5.97 -13.03 0.48
C LYS A 12 -5.33 -11.91 -0.32
N ALA A 13 -5.39 -10.67 0.19
CA ALA A 13 -4.74 -9.53 -0.45
C ALA A 13 -3.20 -9.63 -0.34
N LEU A 14 -2.68 -9.87 0.86
CA LEU A 14 -1.25 -9.96 1.13
C LEU A 14 -0.60 -11.26 0.64
N GLY A 15 -1.36 -12.32 0.41
CA GLY A 15 -0.84 -13.59 -0.12
C GLY A 15 -0.40 -13.55 -1.59
N ASN A 16 -0.58 -12.42 -2.28
CA ASN A 16 -0.04 -12.21 -3.62
C ASN A 16 1.28 -11.45 -3.53
N GLU A 17 2.31 -11.99 -4.19
CA GLU A 17 3.68 -11.49 -4.10
C GLU A 17 3.82 -9.99 -4.45
N THR A 18 3.21 -9.56 -5.55
CA THR A 18 3.26 -8.15 -5.97
C THR A 18 2.61 -7.23 -4.94
N ARG A 19 1.40 -7.56 -4.48
CA ARG A 19 0.71 -6.78 -3.43
C ARG A 19 1.49 -6.75 -2.13
N PHE A 20 2.15 -7.85 -1.75
CA PHE A 20 3.00 -7.90 -0.57
C PHE A 20 4.24 -7.01 -0.70
N LYS A 21 4.91 -7.03 -1.87
CA LYS A 21 6.03 -6.13 -2.17
C LYS A 21 5.58 -4.67 -2.13
N ILE A 22 4.42 -4.34 -2.71
CA ILE A 22 3.86 -2.97 -2.66
C ILE A 22 3.61 -2.57 -1.21
N PHE A 23 2.90 -3.41 -0.44
CA PHE A 23 2.62 -3.18 0.98
C PHE A 23 3.89 -2.95 1.78
N LYS A 24 4.90 -3.83 1.64
CA LYS A 24 6.19 -3.72 2.34
C LYS A 24 6.86 -2.38 2.04
N ASN A 25 6.92 -1.98 0.77
CA ASN A 25 7.58 -0.73 0.40
C ASN A 25 6.84 0.52 0.92
N ILE A 26 5.49 0.53 0.85
CA ILE A 26 4.69 1.62 1.44
C ILE A 26 4.97 1.70 2.94
N PHE A 27 4.97 0.56 3.63
CA PHE A 27 5.19 0.49 5.08
C PHE A 27 6.63 0.79 5.52
N THR A 28 7.62 0.66 4.64
CA THR A 28 9.01 1.05 4.93
C THR A 28 9.34 2.48 4.49
N GLY A 29 8.35 3.28 4.09
CA GLY A 29 8.53 4.68 3.68
C GLY A 29 9.25 4.84 2.33
N GLY A 30 9.31 3.80 1.49
CA GLY A 30 10.13 3.79 0.27
C GLY A 30 9.62 4.70 -0.86
N TYR A 31 8.35 5.12 -0.83
CA TYR A 31 7.68 5.86 -1.92
C TYR A 31 6.84 7.04 -1.43
N ALA A 32 7.17 7.64 -0.29
CA ALA A 32 6.48 8.84 0.16
C ALA A 32 6.74 9.99 -0.83
N CYS A 33 5.69 10.47 -1.49
CA CYS A 33 5.76 11.63 -2.38
C CYS A 33 5.89 12.95 -1.62
N SER A 34 5.45 12.93 -0.37
CA SER A 34 5.60 14.03 0.57
C SER A 34 5.96 13.40 1.91
N ILE A 35 7.25 13.41 2.26
CA ILE A 35 7.63 13.23 3.66
C ILE A 35 7.31 14.58 4.30
N ASP A 36 6.16 14.66 4.96
CA ASP A 36 5.85 15.81 5.79
C ASP A 36 6.65 15.68 7.09
N ASP A 37 7.80 16.34 7.15
CA ASP A 37 8.70 16.35 8.33
C ASP A 37 8.03 16.95 9.59
N THR A 38 6.82 17.51 9.45
CA THR A 38 6.02 18.01 10.58
C THR A 38 5.18 16.92 11.26
N GLN A 39 5.02 15.74 10.65
CA GLN A 39 4.33 14.60 11.27
C GLN A 39 5.31 13.64 11.95
N PRO A 40 4.91 13.02 13.09
CA PRO A 40 5.75 12.04 13.77
C PRO A 40 6.13 10.91 12.80
N LYS A 41 7.44 10.61 12.69
CA LYS A 41 7.95 9.48 11.89
C LYS A 41 7.36 8.13 12.31
N ASP A 42 6.76 8.08 13.49
CA ASP A 42 6.09 6.91 14.07
C ASP A 42 4.69 6.67 13.47
N ASP A 43 4.09 7.67 12.81
CA ASP A 43 2.83 7.54 12.06
C ASP A 43 3.12 7.26 10.57
N ILE A 44 3.79 6.13 10.34
CA ILE A 44 4.16 5.59 9.02
C ILE A 44 2.92 5.44 8.10
N ILE A 45 1.72 5.36 8.68
CA ILE A 45 0.44 5.24 7.97
C ILE A 45 0.04 6.55 7.25
N ALA A 46 0.54 7.70 7.69
CA ALA A 46 0.13 9.01 7.19
C ALA A 46 0.91 9.49 5.96
N GLN A 47 1.97 8.78 5.55
CA GLN A 47 2.78 9.19 4.39
C GLN A 47 2.11 8.82 3.06
N ALA A 48 1.76 9.85 2.29
CA ALA A 48 1.14 9.70 0.98
C ALA A 48 2.14 9.09 -0.02
N THR A 49 1.82 7.90 -0.53
CA THR A 49 2.59 7.25 -1.60
C THR A 49 1.93 7.51 -2.96
N CYS A 50 2.65 8.05 -3.95
CA CYS A 50 2.10 8.16 -5.31
C CYS A 50 2.18 6.83 -6.07
N VAL A 51 1.12 6.56 -6.82
CA VAL A 51 1.01 5.42 -7.75
C VAL A 51 2.16 5.39 -8.76
N THR A 52 2.62 6.56 -9.20
CA THR A 52 3.70 6.71 -10.19
C THR A 52 5.04 6.20 -9.66
N SER A 53 5.42 6.56 -8.43
CA SER A 53 6.68 6.13 -7.82
C SER A 53 6.73 4.62 -7.56
N ILE A 54 5.58 4.01 -7.24
CA ILE A 54 5.44 2.55 -7.16
C ILE A 54 5.68 1.95 -8.55
N ALA A 55 5.03 2.46 -9.60
CA ALA A 55 5.15 1.92 -10.95
C ALA A 55 6.55 2.07 -11.58
N GLU A 56 7.39 2.98 -11.09
CA GLU A 56 8.79 3.09 -11.53
C GLU A 56 9.70 1.99 -10.96
N HIS A 57 9.36 1.44 -9.78
CA HIS A 57 10.16 0.41 -9.11
C HIS A 57 9.65 -1.01 -9.34
N PHE A 58 8.43 -1.12 -9.81
CA PHE A 58 7.86 -2.36 -10.26
C PHE A 58 7.81 -2.31 -11.78
N ASP A 59 8.37 -3.30 -12.46
CA ASP A 59 8.32 -3.43 -13.93
C ASP A 59 6.89 -3.82 -14.41
N PHE A 60 5.89 -3.06 -13.98
CA PHE A 60 4.47 -3.27 -14.21
C PHE A 60 3.84 -2.03 -14.83
N ALA A 61 2.95 -2.26 -15.79
CA ALA A 61 2.14 -1.17 -16.34
C ALA A 61 1.25 -0.53 -15.25
N LEU A 62 1.03 0.78 -15.35
CA LEU A 62 0.19 1.57 -14.43
C LEU A 62 -1.20 0.95 -14.14
N PRO A 63 -1.93 0.34 -15.11
CA PRO A 63 -3.21 -0.31 -14.83
C PRO A 63 -3.08 -1.50 -13.87
N THR A 64 -1.97 -2.25 -13.96
CA THR A 64 -1.69 -3.40 -13.09
C THR A 64 -1.44 -2.93 -11.65
N ILE A 65 -0.63 -1.89 -11.47
CA ILE A 65 -0.39 -1.28 -10.14
C ILE A 65 -1.69 -0.73 -9.56
N SER A 66 -2.49 -0.01 -10.37
CA SER A 66 -3.76 0.56 -9.92
C SER A 66 -4.74 -0.51 -9.42
N ARG A 67 -4.79 -1.67 -10.10
CA ARG A 67 -5.58 -2.82 -9.66
C ARG A 67 -5.08 -3.38 -8.32
N HIS A 68 -3.77 -3.53 -8.15
CA HIS A 68 -3.22 -4.01 -6.89
C HIS A 68 -3.48 -3.05 -5.72
N LEU A 69 -3.36 -1.74 -5.94
CA LEU A 69 -3.68 -0.73 -4.93
C LEU A 69 -5.17 -0.75 -4.55
N LYS A 70 -6.05 -0.91 -5.54
CA LYS A 70 -7.49 -1.08 -5.28
C LYS A 70 -7.76 -2.31 -4.42
N GLU A 71 -7.17 -3.46 -4.73
CA GLU A 71 -7.35 -4.69 -3.94
C GLU A 71 -6.82 -4.55 -2.50
N LEU A 72 -5.72 -3.81 -2.30
CA LEU A 72 -5.20 -3.47 -0.97
C LEU A 72 -6.13 -2.51 -0.20
N LYS A 73 -6.70 -1.50 -0.88
CA LYS A 73 -7.69 -0.57 -0.31
C LYS A 73 -8.99 -1.30 0.09
N ASP A 74 -9.50 -2.17 -0.78
CA ASP A 74 -10.73 -2.94 -0.54
C ASP A 74 -10.57 -3.91 0.64
N ALA A 75 -9.34 -4.38 0.89
CA ALA A 75 -8.96 -5.16 2.06
C ALA A 75 -8.66 -4.31 3.31
N LYS A 76 -8.81 -2.98 3.24
CA LYS A 76 -8.52 -2.02 4.32
C LYS A 76 -7.07 -2.05 4.81
N ILE A 77 -6.13 -2.41 3.94
CA ILE A 77 -4.69 -2.46 4.25
C ILE A 77 -4.06 -1.07 4.06
N ILE A 78 -4.50 -0.33 3.05
CA ILE A 78 -4.05 1.04 2.76
C ILE A 78 -5.25 1.98 2.63
N THR A 79 -5.00 3.27 2.77
CA THR A 79 -5.95 4.33 2.44
C THR A 79 -5.47 5.03 1.18
N MET A 80 -6.39 5.36 0.26
CA MET A 80 -6.10 6.20 -0.91
C MET A 80 -7.01 7.42 -0.80
N THR A 81 -6.42 8.60 -0.66
CA THR A 81 -7.08 9.90 -0.63
C THR A 81 -7.17 10.49 -2.03
#